data_AF-A0A0E4H9B9-F1
#
_entry.id   AF-A0A0E4H9B9-F1
#
_cell.length_a   1.000
_cell.length_b   1.000
_cell.length_c   1.000
_cell.angle_alpha   90.00
_cell.angle_beta   90.00
_cell.angle_gamma   90.00
#
_symmetry.space_group_name_H-M   'P 1'
#
loop_
_entity.id
_entity.type
_entity.pdbx_description
1 polymer ?
#
loop_
_entity_poly.entity_id
_entity_poly.type
_entity_poly.pdbx_seq_one_letter_code
_entity_poly.pdbx_strand_id
1 'polypeptide(L)' 'MYSRIVKRAGKQKAIVALAHAMIRIMYVMLRDKVPYTELGTEYLNTPEQTANYLIKKLQKLGYQVELTPIT' A
#
# COMPACT_ATOMS: atom_id res chain seq x y z
N MET A 1 -3.43 3.06 7.80
CA MET A 1 -4.06 4.26 7.19
C MET A 1 -4.69 5.18 8.24
N TYR A 2 -5.62 4.67 9.05
CA TYR A 2 -6.33 5.44 10.10
C TYR A 2 -5.42 6.30 10.98
N SER A 3 -4.40 5.72 11.63
CA SER A 3 -3.52 6.46 12.56
C SER A 3 -2.75 7.62 11.90
N ARG A 4 -2.45 7.53 10.59
CA ARG A 4 -1.81 8.62 9.85
C ARG A 4 -2.78 9.79 9.63
N ILE A 5 -4.04 9.48 9.31
CA ILE A 5 -5.07 10.48 9.07
C ILE A 5 -5.51 11.13 10.38
N VAL A 6 -5.63 10.36 11.47
CA VAL A 6 -5.94 10.90 12.81
C VAL A 6 -4.90 11.95 13.21
N LYS A 7 -3.60 11.68 13.03
CA LYS A 7 -2.52 12.61 13.37
C LYS A 7 -2.57 13.92 12.56
N ARG A 8 -3.07 13.90 11.32
CA ARG A 8 -3.13 15.08 10.43
C ARG A 8 -4.45 15.84 10.47
N ALA A 9 -5.58 15.14 10.64
CA ALA A 9 -6.91 15.66 10.36
C ALA A 9 -7.94 15.39 11.47
N GLY A 10 -7.55 14.68 12.53
CA GLY A 10 -8.43 14.34 13.64
C GLY A 10 -9.29 13.08 13.43
N LYS A 11 -9.91 12.59 14.50
CA LYS A 11 -10.62 11.30 14.55
C LYS A 11 -11.82 11.23 13.60
N GLN A 12 -12.67 12.27 13.58
CA GLN A 12 -13.88 12.27 12.75
C GLN A 12 -13.56 12.14 11.26
N LYS A 13 -12.60 12.94 10.75
CA LYS A 13 -12.17 12.87 9.36
C LYS A 13 -11.52 11.53 9.02
N ALA A 14 -10.82 10.92 9.98
CA ALA A 14 -10.23 9.60 9.79
C ALA A 14 -11.29 8.48 9.66
N ILE A 15 -12.40 8.56 10.39
CA ILE A 15 -13.51 7.61 10.28
C ILE A 15 -14.18 7.73 8.91
N VAL A 16 -14.47 8.96 8.45
CA VAL A 16 -15.07 9.17 7.12
C VAL A 16 -14.15 8.66 6.00
N ALA A 17 -12.85 8.92 6.10
CA ALA A 17 -11.88 8.41 5.12
C ALA A 17 -11.82 6.88 5.10
N LEU A 18 -11.94 6.23 6.27
CA LEU A 18 -12.02 4.79 6.37
C LEU A 18 -13.31 4.25 5.73
N ALA A 19 -14.46 4.86 6.03
CA ALA A 19 -15.74 4.48 5.46
C ALA A 19 -15.75 4.60 3.92
N HIS A 20 -15.22 5.70 3.39
CA HIS A 20 -15.08 5.89 1.94
C HIS A 20 -14.21 4.80 1.30
N ALA A 21 -13.09 4.45 1.93
CA ALA A 21 -12.22 3.38 1.44
C ALA A 21 -12.94 2.02 1.45
N MET A 22 -13.70 1.71 2.51
CA MET A 22 -14.49 0.47 2.61
C MET A 22 -15.54 0.38 1.49
N ILE A 23 -16.32 1.44 1.27
CA ILE A 23 -17.35 1.46 0.22
C ILE A 23 -16.71 1.25 -1.15
N ARG A 24 -15.55 1.87 -1.41
CA ARG A 24 -14.82 1.69 -2.68
C ARG A 24 -14.39 0.24 -2.90
N ILE A 25 -13.89 -0.42 -1.85
CA ILE A 25 -13.50 -1.84 -1.90
C ILE A 25 -14.72 -2.71 -2.22
N MET A 26 -15.82 -2.49 -1.50
CA MET A 26 -17.09 -3.20 -1.73
C MET A 26 -17.59 -3.01 -3.17
N TYR A 27 -17.54 -1.79 -3.68
CA TYR A 27 -17.94 -1.48 -5.05
C TYR A 27 -17.13 -2.26 -6.10
N VAL A 28 -15.81 -2.29 -5.96
CA VAL A 28 -14.93 -3.02 -6.89
C VAL A 28 -15.22 -4.52 -6.83
N MET A 29 -15.39 -5.09 -5.64
CA MET A 29 -15.71 -6.51 -5.47
C MET A 29 -17.04 -6.89 -6.09
N LEU A 30 -18.07 -6.06 -5.89
CA LEU A 30 -19.39 -6.29 -6.48
C LEU A 30 -19.38 -6.14 -8.00
N ARG A 31 -18.67 -5.12 -8.52
CA ARG A 31 -18.55 -4.85 -9.96
C ARG A 31 -17.81 -5.98 -10.69
N ASP A 32 -16.67 -6.40 -10.16
CA ASP A 32 -15.77 -7.34 -10.82
C ASP A 32 -16.10 -8.81 -10.45
N LYS A 33 -17.08 -9.02 -9.55
CA LYS A 33 -17.49 -10.32 -9.01
C LYS A 33 -16.33 -11.14 -8.44
N VAL A 34 -15.33 -10.45 -7.91
CA VAL A 34 -14.16 -11.06 -7.28
C VAL A 34 -14.43 -11.21 -5.78
N PRO A 35 -14.18 -12.39 -5.18
CA PRO A 35 -14.31 -12.56 -3.74
C PRO A 35 -13.42 -11.58 -2.98
N TYR A 36 -13.84 -11.20 -1.77
CA TYR A 36 -13.00 -10.44 -0.86
C TYR A 36 -11.79 -11.29 -0.48
N THR A 37 -10.63 -10.98 -1.05
CA THR A 37 -9.35 -11.47 -0.54
C THR A 37 -8.86 -10.43 0.45
N GLU A 38 -8.70 -10.81 1.71
CA GLU A 38 -8.07 -9.92 2.68
C GLU A 38 -6.65 -9.65 2.19
N LEU A 39 -6.38 -8.39 1.83
CA LEU A 39 -5.04 -7.95 1.49
C LEU A 39 -4.25 -7.94 2.79
N GLY A 40 -3.79 -9.13 3.19
CA GLY A 40 -3.00 -9.34 4.40
C GLY A 40 -1.66 -8.62 4.33
N THR A 41 -0.80 -8.94 5.27
CA THR A 41 0.57 -8.42 5.34
C THR A 41 1.38 -8.61 4.06
N GLU A 42 1.02 -9.60 3.22
CA GLU A 42 1.62 -9.84 1.90
C GLU A 42 1.41 -8.70 0.90
N TYR A 43 0.27 -8.00 0.92
CA TYR A 43 0.02 -6.92 -0.04
C TYR A 43 0.75 -5.62 0.32
N LEU A 44 1.08 -5.45 1.60
CA LEU A 44 1.82 -4.28 2.09
C LEU A 44 3.28 -4.28 1.63
N ASN A 45 3.84 -5.44 1.30
CA ASN A 45 5.24 -5.59 0.89
C ASN A 45 5.36 -6.64 -0.22
N THR A 46 4.71 -6.41 -1.37
CA THR A 46 5.05 -7.21 -2.56
C THR A 46 6.57 -7.10 -2.77
N PRO A 47 7.28 -8.20 -3.06
CA PRO A 47 8.74 -8.22 -3.15
C PRO A 47 9.30 -7.14 -4.08
N GLU A 48 8.57 -6.83 -5.17
CA GLU A 48 8.90 -5.73 -6.09
C GLU A 48 8.85 -4.34 -5.45
N GLN A 49 7.84 -4.04 -4.62
CA GLN A 49 7.74 -2.75 -3.93
C GLN A 49 8.86 -2.59 -2.90
N THR A 50 9.22 -3.67 -2.20
CA THR A 50 10.33 -3.70 -1.25
C THR A 50 11.67 -3.51 -1.97
N ALA A 51 11.89 -4.22 -3.09
CA ALA A 51 13.09 -4.06 -3.92
C ALA A 51 13.22 -2.62 -4.43
N ASN A 52 12.14 -2.06 -5.00
CA ASN A 52 12.11 -0.68 -5.48
C ASN A 52 12.37 0.36 -4.37
N TYR A 53 11.85 0.13 -3.17
CA TYR A 53 12.14 0.99 -2.02
C TYR A 53 13.62 0.94 -1.62
N LEU A 54 14.22 -0.25 -1.60
CA LEU A 54 15.64 -0.45 -1.27
C LEU A 54 16.55 0.17 -2.33
N ILE A 55 16.25 0.00 -3.62
CA ILE A 55 16.96 0.63 -4.73
C ILE A 55 16.97 2.15 -4.57
N LYS A 56 15.79 2.76 -4.37
CA LYS A 56 15.67 4.21 -4.16
C LYS A 56 16.45 4.68 -2.93
N LYS A 57 16.54 3.85 -1.89
CA LYS A 57 17.31 4.17 -0.67
C LYS A 57 18.81 4.13 -0.95
N LEU A 58 19.29 3.14 -1.69
CA LEU A 58 20.70 3.01 -2.08
C LEU A 58 21.13 4.12 -3.06
N GLN A 59 20.28 4.46 -4.02
CA GLN A 59 20.50 5.59 -4.94
C GLN A 59 20.63 6.92 -4.20
N LYS A 60 19.78 7.15 -3.17
CA LYS A 60 19.88 8.35 -2.32
C LYS A 60 21.19 8.44 -1.53
N LEU A 61 21.87 7.32 -1.30
CA LEU A 61 23.16 7.26 -0.62
C LEU A 61 24.33 7.42 -1.61
N GLY A 62 24.06 7.63 -2.90
CA GLY A 62 25.08 7.82 -3.93
C GLY A 62 25.59 6.53 -4.57
N TYR A 63 24.94 5.39 -4.31
CA TYR A 63 25.31 4.11 -4.92
C TYR A 63 24.53 3.87 -6.22
N GLN A 64 25.24 3.45 -7.26
CA GLN A 64 24.64 2.92 -8.47
C GLN A 64 24.13 1.50 -8.19
N VAL A 65 22.85 1.26 -8.43
CA VAL A 65 22.20 -0.04 -8.16
C VAL A 65 21.93 -0.73 -9.48
N GLU A 66 22.57 -1.87 -9.69
CA GLU A 66 22.34 -2.75 -10.83
C GLU A 66 21.65 -4.03 -10.33
N LEU A 67 20.44 -4.29 -10.82
CA LEU A 67 19.70 -5.50 -10.52
C LEU A 67 20.10 -6.58 -11.53
N THR A 68 20.88 -7.57 -11.10
CA THR A 68 21.12 -8.79 -11.88
C THR A 68 20.16 -9.88 -11.40
N PRO A 69 19.26 -10.39 -12.27
CA PRO A 69 18.42 -11.53 -11.91
C PRO A 69 19.32 -12.76 -11.73
N ILE A 70 19.19 -13.44 -10.60
CA ILE A 70 19.82 -14.73 -10.36
C ILE A 70 18.82 -15.78 -10.83
N THR A 71 19.10 -16.40 -11.98
CA THR A 71 18.32 -17.52 -12.54
C THR A 71 18.39 -18.74 -11.63
#